data_AF-A0A6J0CT19-F1
#
_entry.id   AF-A0A6J0CT19-F1
#
_cell.length_a   1.000
_cell.length_b   1.000
_cell.length_c   1.000
_cell.angle_alpha   90.00
_cell.angle_beta   90.00
_cell.angle_gamma   90.00
#
_symmetry.space_group_name_H-M   'P 1'
#
loop_
_entity.id
_entity.type
_entity.pdbx_description
1 polymer ?
#
loop_
_entity_poly.entity_id
_entity_poly.type
_entity_poly.pdbx_seq_one_letter_code
_entity_poly.pdbx_strand_id
1 'polypeptide(L)'
;MTMSLGPLLLVFVLGLVVTPSTLAQNDARYIKFLTQHYDANPTGRNDRYCDSMMRQRGLTSPCKDRNTFIHGNKDSIKAVCGENGNPYKNNLRISISEFQVTTCSHRGGSPRPPCWYRAFRGFRRIVIACENGLPVHFDESIIRPR
;
A
#
# COMPACT_ATOMS: atom_id res chain seq x y z
N MET A 1 -58.49 38.38 20.83
CA MET A 1 -57.87 37.09 21.20
C MET A 1 -56.39 37.17 20.89
N THR A 2 -55.58 36.58 21.76
CA THR A 2 -54.15 36.77 21.98
C THR A 2 -53.25 36.02 20.98
N MET A 3 -52.09 36.62 20.69
CA MET A 3 -50.75 36.07 20.39
C MET A 3 -50.60 34.80 19.51
N SER A 4 -49.76 34.91 18.47
CA SER A 4 -48.56 34.05 18.36
C SER A 4 -47.60 34.60 17.30
N LEU A 5 -46.50 35.20 17.76
CA LEU A 5 -45.26 35.35 16.98
C LEU A 5 -44.57 33.98 17.07
N GLY A 6 -44.49 33.24 15.97
CA GLY A 6 -43.72 31.99 15.92
C GLY A 6 -42.34 32.27 15.30
N PRO A 7 -41.25 32.34 16.09
CA PRO A 7 -39.91 32.44 15.54
C PRO A 7 -39.41 31.02 15.30
N LEU A 8 -39.63 30.47 14.11
CA LEU A 8 -38.91 29.27 13.69
C LEU A 8 -37.79 29.69 12.75
N LEU A 9 -36.69 30.06 13.41
CA LEU A 9 -35.32 29.95 12.92
C LEU A 9 -35.19 28.72 11.99
N LEU A 10 -35.15 28.96 10.68
CA LEU A 10 -34.55 28.03 9.74
C LEU A 10 -33.04 28.05 10.01
N VAL A 11 -32.60 27.18 10.92
CA VAL A 11 -31.20 26.88 11.13
C VAL A 11 -30.67 26.31 9.82
N PHE A 12 -29.98 27.15 9.05
CA PHE A 12 -29.11 26.68 7.98
C PHE A 12 -27.99 25.87 8.64
N VAL A 13 -28.20 24.56 8.76
CA VAL A 13 -27.14 23.63 9.15
C VAL A 13 -26.17 23.60 7.96
N LEU A 14 -25.16 24.48 7.98
CA LEU A 14 -23.99 24.34 7.13
C LEU A 14 -23.36 22.98 7.46
N GLY A 15 -23.62 21.99 6.62
CA GLY A 15 -22.93 20.72 6.66
C GLY A 15 -21.44 20.99 6.45
N LEU A 16 -20.65 20.96 7.54
CA LEU A 16 -19.21 20.80 7.44
C LEU A 16 -18.95 19.44 6.79
N VAL A 17 -18.78 19.44 5.47
CA VAL A 17 -18.15 18.32 4.78
C VAL A 17 -16.68 18.38 5.17
N VAL A 18 -16.32 17.67 6.25
CA VAL A 18 -14.94 17.51 6.68
C VAL A 18 -14.26 16.60 5.65
N THR A 19 -13.69 17.21 4.60
CA THR A 19 -12.79 16.50 3.70
C THR A 19 -11.45 16.33 4.40
N PRO A 20 -10.85 15.12 4.42
CA PRO A 20 -9.53 14.91 5.00
C PRO A 20 -8.51 15.84 4.32
N SER A 21 -7.62 16.45 5.11
CA SER A 21 -6.54 17.25 4.55
C SER A 21 -5.61 16.38 3.70
N THR A 22 -5.02 16.97 2.65
CA THR A 22 -4.13 16.27 1.71
C THR A 22 -2.97 15.58 2.43
N LEU A 23 -2.39 16.22 3.46
CA LEU A 23 -1.32 15.65 4.28
C LEU A 23 -1.76 14.38 5.00
N ALA A 24 -2.92 14.40 5.67
CA ALA A 24 -3.47 13.24 6.35
C ALA A 24 -3.79 12.07 5.39
N GLN A 25 -4.23 12.39 4.17
CA GLN A 25 -4.46 11.40 3.13
C GLN A 25 -3.15 10.75 2.64
N ASN A 26 -2.06 11.52 2.51
CA ASN A 26 -0.75 10.98 2.14
C ASN A 26 -0.23 10.01 3.21
N ASP A 27 -0.35 10.37 4.49
CA ASP A 27 0.06 9.52 5.60
C ASP A 27 -0.69 8.20 5.59
N ALA A 28 -2.02 8.22 5.39
CA ALA A 28 -2.81 7.00 5.30
C ALA A 28 -2.38 6.09 4.14
N ARG A 29 -2.11 6.67 2.96
CA ARG A 29 -1.65 5.90 1.78
C ARG A 29 -0.25 5.35 1.95
N TYR A 30 0.65 6.11 2.56
CA TYR A 30 2.00 5.67 2.88
C TYR A 30 2.00 4.55 3.93
N ILE A 31 1.20 4.68 4.99
CA ILE A 31 1.01 3.62 6.00
C ILE A 31 0.45 2.36 5.34
N LYS A 32 -0.52 2.51 4.45
CA LYS A 32 -1.05 1.38 3.65
C LYS A 32 0.04 0.75 2.79
N PHE A 33 0.87 1.55 2.10
CA PHE A 33 2.01 1.04 1.32
C PHE A 33 2.94 0.21 2.20
N LEU A 34 3.35 0.71 3.37
CA LEU A 34 4.22 -0.04 4.28
C LEU A 34 3.55 -1.33 4.78
N THR A 35 2.27 -1.26 5.12
CA THR A 35 1.49 -2.41 5.59
C THR A 35 1.48 -3.51 4.53
N GLN A 36 1.29 -3.14 3.26
CA GLN A 36 1.22 -4.09 2.16
C GLN A 36 2.59 -4.54 1.67
N HIS A 37 3.60 -3.67 1.66
CA HIS A 37 4.81 -3.88 0.87
C HIS A 37 6.13 -3.78 1.63
N TYR A 38 6.14 -3.55 2.94
CA TYR A 38 7.38 -3.45 3.71
C TYR A 38 7.51 -4.54 4.77
N ASP A 39 8.65 -5.20 4.83
CA ASP A 39 9.01 -6.11 5.90
C ASP A 39 10.54 -6.10 6.10
N ALA A 40 11.01 -5.43 7.14
CA ALA A 40 12.43 -5.07 7.28
C ALA A 40 13.36 -6.29 7.27
N ASN A 41 13.09 -7.26 8.14
CA ASN A 41 13.97 -8.38 8.46
C ASN A 41 13.18 -9.70 8.36
N PRO A 42 12.92 -10.20 7.14
CA PRO A 42 12.11 -11.39 6.96
C PRO A 42 12.87 -12.63 7.44
N THR A 43 12.13 -13.60 7.99
CA THR A 43 12.66 -14.94 8.30
C THR A 43 12.14 -15.96 7.28
N GLY A 44 13.02 -16.82 6.75
CA GLY A 44 12.68 -17.90 5.83
C GLY A 44 12.39 -17.46 4.38
N ARG A 45 11.52 -16.45 4.18
CA ARG A 45 11.09 -15.96 2.84
C ARG A 45 10.58 -17.09 1.92
N ASN A 46 9.87 -18.06 2.50
CA ASN A 46 9.29 -19.23 1.85
C ASN A 46 7.75 -19.15 1.81
N ASP A 47 7.08 -20.19 1.33
CA ASP A 47 5.62 -20.22 1.22
C ASP A 47 4.92 -19.98 2.56
N ARG A 48 5.43 -20.58 3.65
CA ARG A 48 4.91 -20.35 5.01
C ARG A 48 5.01 -18.88 5.42
N TYR A 49 6.13 -18.21 5.09
CA TYR A 49 6.29 -16.77 5.30
C TYR A 49 5.20 -15.99 4.55
N CYS A 50 4.94 -16.32 3.29
CA CYS A 50 3.89 -15.65 2.53
C CYS A 50 2.50 -15.89 3.13
N ASP A 51 2.15 -17.13 3.48
CA ASP A 51 0.86 -17.45 4.09
C ASP A 51 0.63 -16.68 5.39
N SER A 52 1.65 -16.60 6.27
CA SER A 52 1.57 -15.87 7.53
C SER A 52 1.54 -14.36 7.34
N MET A 53 2.43 -13.82 6.50
CA MET A 53 2.55 -12.39 6.31
C MET A 53 1.33 -11.81 5.61
N MET A 54 0.81 -12.47 4.56
CA MET A 54 -0.40 -12.01 3.89
C MET A 54 -1.59 -11.93 4.86
N ARG A 55 -1.71 -12.89 5.79
CA ARG A 55 -2.72 -12.84 6.85
C ARG A 55 -2.46 -11.70 7.84
N GLN A 56 -1.24 -11.60 8.37
CA GLN A 56 -0.85 -10.57 9.34
C GLN A 56 -1.08 -9.15 8.80
N ARG A 57 -0.91 -8.95 7.49
CA ARG A 57 -1.12 -7.66 6.83
C ARG A 57 -2.54 -7.42 6.33
N GLY A 58 -3.48 -8.33 6.63
CA GLY A 58 -4.90 -8.19 6.26
C GLY A 58 -5.17 -8.34 4.76
N LEU A 59 -4.36 -9.09 4.02
CA LEU A 59 -4.42 -9.24 2.56
C LEU A 59 -5.09 -10.54 2.11
N THR A 60 -6.00 -11.06 2.93
CA THR A 60 -6.60 -12.39 2.75
C THR A 60 -8.13 -12.38 2.67
N SER A 61 -8.78 -11.21 2.71
CA SER A 61 -10.24 -11.09 2.58
C SER A 61 -10.63 -9.98 1.59
N PRO A 62 -10.61 -10.25 0.27
CA PRO A 62 -10.31 -11.54 -0.37
C PRO A 62 -8.80 -11.83 -0.44
N CYS A 63 -8.43 -13.05 -0.82
CA CYS A 63 -7.05 -13.44 -1.12
C CYS A 63 -6.49 -12.53 -2.21
N LYS A 64 -5.49 -11.70 -1.88
CA LYS A 64 -4.86 -10.81 -2.85
C LYS A 64 -3.99 -11.63 -3.80
N ASP A 65 -4.27 -11.59 -5.10
CA ASP A 65 -3.63 -12.47 -6.08
C ASP A 65 -2.10 -12.42 -6.09
N ARG A 66 -1.53 -11.22 -5.94
CA ARG A 66 -0.08 -11.04 -5.83
C ARG A 66 0.25 -9.88 -4.92
N ASN A 67 1.30 -10.04 -4.13
CA ASN A 67 1.84 -8.98 -3.29
C ASN A 67 3.34 -9.15 -3.08
N THR A 68 4.09 -8.06 -3.21
CA THR A 68 5.53 -8.07 -2.95
C THR A 68 5.89 -7.33 -1.68
N PHE A 69 6.67 -7.99 -0.81
CA PHE A 69 7.32 -7.38 0.34
C PHE A 69 8.75 -6.97 -0.02
N ILE A 70 9.11 -5.73 0.30
CA ILE A 70 10.43 -5.14 0.20
C ILE A 70 11.11 -5.22 1.56
N HIS A 71 12.37 -5.62 1.58
CA HIS A 71 13.17 -5.81 2.78
C HIS A 71 14.30 -4.79 2.90
N GLY A 72 14.86 -4.66 4.10
CA GLY A 72 15.91 -3.69 4.41
C GLY A 72 15.37 -2.39 4.98
N ASN A 73 16.04 -1.27 4.68
CA ASN A 73 15.76 0.03 5.29
C ASN A 73 14.60 0.76 4.60
N LYS A 74 13.60 1.17 5.39
CA LYS A 74 12.46 1.98 4.97
C LYS A 74 12.84 3.31 4.32
N ASP A 75 13.87 3.99 4.83
CA ASP A 75 14.31 5.29 4.29
C ASP A 75 14.97 5.14 2.92
N SER A 76 15.60 4.00 2.63
CA SER A 76 16.05 3.68 1.27
C SER A 76 14.88 3.54 0.29
N ILE A 77 13.73 3.02 0.74
CA ILE A 77 12.51 2.93 -0.09
C ILE A 77 11.94 4.34 -0.31
N LYS A 78 11.87 5.18 0.73
CA LYS A 78 11.43 6.58 0.57
C LYS A 78 12.33 7.36 -0.39
N ALA A 79 13.65 7.15 -0.33
CA ALA A 79 14.61 7.83 -1.17
C ALA A 79 14.39 7.58 -2.67
N VAL A 80 13.68 6.51 -3.06
CA VAL A 80 13.24 6.28 -4.46
C VAL A 80 12.31 7.39 -4.95
N CYS A 81 11.59 8.06 -4.05
CA CYS A 81 10.76 9.21 -4.40
C CYS A 81 11.56 10.48 -4.73
N GLY A 82 12.88 10.50 -4.48
CA GLY A 82 13.77 11.60 -4.79
C GLY A 82 15.07 11.08 -5.42
N GLU A 83 16.19 11.33 -4.73
CA GLU A 83 17.58 11.10 -5.17
C GLU A 83 17.86 9.66 -5.64
N ASN A 84 17.23 8.63 -5.04
CA ASN A 84 17.51 7.24 -5.35
C ASN A 84 16.51 6.61 -6.33
N GLY A 85 15.81 7.43 -7.12
CA GLY A 85 14.90 6.96 -8.15
C GLY A 85 14.93 7.83 -9.39
N ASN A 86 14.68 7.21 -10.54
CA ASN A 86 14.51 7.89 -11.81
C ASN A 86 13.03 7.90 -12.21
N PRO A 87 12.56 8.92 -12.95
CA PRO A 87 11.25 8.86 -13.59
C PRO A 87 11.07 7.56 -14.38
N TYR A 88 9.90 6.95 -14.26
CA TYR A 88 9.50 5.74 -14.97
C TYR A 88 8.08 5.91 -15.47
N LYS A 89 7.76 5.32 -16.64
CA LYS A 89 6.47 5.35 -17.34
C LYS A 89 5.28 5.87 -16.52
N ASN A 90 4.54 6.84 -17.06
CA ASN A 90 3.48 7.57 -16.35
C ASN A 90 4.06 8.31 -15.13
N ASN A 91 3.35 8.32 -14.00
CA ASN A 91 3.75 8.99 -12.77
C ASN A 91 4.49 8.04 -11.78
N LEU A 92 5.23 7.08 -12.32
CA LEU A 92 5.97 6.10 -11.52
C LEU A 92 7.45 6.50 -11.41
N ARG A 93 8.14 5.86 -10.49
CA ARG A 93 9.59 5.98 -10.31
C ARG A 93 10.20 4.60 -10.18
N ILE A 94 11.35 4.41 -10.81
CA ILE A 94 12.14 3.19 -10.70
C ILE A 94 13.34 3.46 -9.80
N SER A 95 13.55 2.61 -8.79
CA SER A 95 14.70 2.74 -7.89
C SER A 95 16.01 2.64 -8.67
N ILE A 96 17.05 3.37 -8.29
CA ILE A 96 18.39 3.18 -8.88
C ILE A 96 19.02 1.91 -8.30
N SER A 97 19.02 1.79 -6.97
CA SER A 97 19.47 0.58 -6.27
C SER A 97 18.49 -0.58 -6.38
N GLU A 98 19.00 -1.79 -6.22
CA GLU A 98 18.20 -3.01 -6.08
C GLU A 98 17.78 -3.24 -4.61
N PHE A 99 16.65 -3.90 -4.43
CA PHE A 99 16.12 -4.27 -3.13
C PHE A 99 15.94 -5.78 -3.05
N GLN A 100 16.18 -6.32 -1.86
CA GLN A 100 15.76 -7.67 -1.52
C GLN A 100 14.23 -7.68 -1.41
N VAL A 101 13.57 -8.57 -2.14
CA VAL A 101 12.10 -8.66 -2.18
C VAL A 101 11.62 -10.10 -2.05
N THR A 102 10.40 -10.28 -1.56
CA THR A 102 9.70 -11.57 -1.62
C THR A 102 8.31 -11.33 -2.18
N THR A 103 8.05 -11.89 -3.36
CA THR A 103 6.74 -11.85 -4.00
C THR A 103 5.93 -13.06 -3.58
N CYS A 104 4.75 -12.83 -3.02
CA CYS A 104 3.77 -13.82 -2.67
C CYS A 104 2.70 -13.88 -3.77
N SER A 105 2.62 -15.00 -4.48
CA SER A 105 1.61 -15.23 -5.52
C SER A 105 0.59 -16.23 -5.01
N HIS A 106 -0.68 -15.88 -5.05
CA HIS A 106 -1.77 -16.77 -4.68
C HIS A 106 -1.72 -18.02 -5.58
N ARG A 107 -1.90 -19.20 -4.99
CA ARG A 107 -1.86 -20.48 -5.73
C ARG A 107 -3.06 -20.68 -6.67
N GLY A 108 -4.03 -19.76 -6.66
CA GLY A 108 -5.27 -19.84 -7.41
C GLY A 108 -6.34 -20.66 -6.70
N GLY A 109 -7.51 -20.77 -7.33
CA GLY A 109 -8.68 -21.42 -6.75
C GLY A 109 -9.62 -20.41 -6.09
N SER A 110 -9.95 -20.63 -4.81
CA SER A 110 -10.91 -19.81 -4.08
C SER A 110 -10.32 -18.42 -3.73
N PRO A 111 -11.03 -17.31 -3.98
CA PRO A 111 -10.63 -15.99 -3.48
C PRO A 111 -10.93 -15.81 -1.97
N ARG A 112 -11.54 -16.80 -1.33
CA ARG A 112 -11.84 -16.81 0.12
C ARG A 112 -10.77 -17.58 0.90
N PRO A 113 -10.49 -17.20 2.16
CA PRO A 113 -9.63 -17.97 3.06
C PRO A 113 -10.00 -19.45 3.18
N PRO A 114 -9.04 -20.34 3.50
CA PRO A 114 -7.61 -20.06 3.70
C PRO A 114 -6.87 -19.77 2.39
N CYS A 115 -6.07 -18.70 2.38
CA CYS A 115 -5.27 -18.32 1.21
C CYS A 115 -3.88 -18.96 1.31
N TRP A 116 -3.47 -19.66 0.25
CA TRP A 116 -2.13 -20.23 0.15
C TRP A 116 -1.33 -19.57 -0.97
N TYR A 117 -0.07 -19.31 -0.70
CA TYR A 117 0.80 -18.56 -1.57
C TYR A 117 2.04 -19.37 -1.96
N ARG A 118 2.66 -19.00 -3.09
CA ARG A 118 4.03 -19.35 -3.43
C ARG A 118 4.93 -18.13 -3.24
N ALA A 119 6.07 -18.34 -2.61
CA ALA A 119 7.06 -17.31 -2.37
C ALA A 119 8.13 -17.30 -3.47
N PHE A 120 8.38 -16.13 -4.03
CA PHE A 120 9.44 -15.90 -5.00
C PHE A 120 10.40 -14.87 -4.44
N ARG A 121 11.61 -15.32 -4.09
CA ARG A 121 12.69 -14.45 -3.61
C ARG A 121 13.31 -13.72 -4.79
N GLY A 122 13.59 -12.44 -4.61
CA GLY A 122 14.30 -11.64 -5.59
C GLY A 122 15.27 -10.65 -4.96
N PHE A 123 16.16 -10.16 -5.80
CA PHE A 123 16.97 -8.97 -5.58
C PHE A 123 16.91 -8.18 -6.89
N ARG A 124 16.21 -7.04 -6.89
CA ARG A 124 15.90 -6.29 -8.11
C ARG A 124 15.52 -4.86 -7.84
N ARG A 125 15.56 -4.02 -8.86
CA ARG A 125 14.94 -2.68 -8.86
C ARG A 125 13.43 -2.78 -8.65
N ILE A 126 12.87 -1.78 -7.96
CA ILE A 126 11.43 -1.67 -7.70
C ILE A 126 10.85 -0.46 -8.43
N VAL A 127 9.55 -0.50 -8.70
CA VAL A 127 8.82 0.62 -9.27
C VAL A 127 7.66 0.97 -8.38
N ILE A 128 7.54 2.26 -8.05
CA ILE A 128 6.58 2.78 -7.09
C ILE A 128 5.99 4.09 -7.59
N ALA A 129 4.78 4.43 -7.13
CA ALA A 129 4.27 5.79 -7.24
C ALA A 129 4.54 6.55 -5.94
N CYS A 130 4.77 7.85 -6.06
CA CYS A 130 5.09 8.72 -4.94
C CYS A 130 4.10 9.88 -4.85
N GLU A 131 3.72 10.24 -3.63
CA GLU A 131 2.93 11.45 -3.32
C GLU A 131 3.67 12.20 -2.20
N ASN A 132 4.02 13.47 -2.44
CA ASN A 132 4.72 14.33 -1.48
C ASN A 132 5.99 13.69 -0.89
N GLY A 133 6.79 13.02 -1.74
CA GLY A 133 8.04 12.36 -1.33
C GLY A 133 7.85 11.01 -0.62
N LEU A 134 6.62 10.52 -0.47
CA LEU A 134 6.32 9.24 0.17
C LEU A 134 5.82 8.20 -0.83
N PRO A 135 6.23 6.93 -0.71
CA PRO A 135 5.76 5.87 -1.59
C PRO A 135 4.32 5.46 -1.23
N VAL A 136 3.42 5.46 -2.21
CA VAL A 136 1.98 5.18 -1.98
C VAL A 136 1.45 3.99 -2.77
N HIS A 137 2.21 3.51 -3.76
CA HIS A 137 1.84 2.39 -4.61
C HIS A 137 3.08 1.60 -5.04
N PHE A 138 2.95 0.28 -5.12
CA PHE A 138 3.97 -0.61 -5.66
C PHE A 138 3.46 -1.20 -6.99
N ASP A 139 4.24 -1.06 -8.06
CA ASP A 139 3.90 -1.65 -9.34
C ASP A 139 4.35 -3.13 -9.39
N GLU A 140 3.37 -4.01 -9.24
CA GLU A 140 3.58 -5.45 -9.29
C GLU A 140 3.93 -5.93 -10.72
N SER A 141 3.50 -5.21 -11.78
CA SER A 141 3.53 -5.71 -13.19
C SER A 141 4.93 -6.04 -13.71
N ILE A 142 5.95 -5.41 -13.15
CA ILE A 142 7.36 -5.57 -13.56
C ILE A 142 7.97 -6.87 -13.03
N ILE A 143 7.24 -7.60 -12.19
CA ILE A 143 7.64 -8.90 -11.70
C ILE A 143 7.38 -9.94 -12.79
N ARG A 144 8.46 -10.36 -13.43
CA ARG A 144 8.47 -11.60 -14.20
C ARG A 144 8.72 -12.75 -13.22
N PRO A 145 7.73 -13.62 -12.94
CA PRO A 145 8.04 -14.89 -12.30
C PRO A 145 9.01 -15.63 -13.25
N ARG A 146 10.20 -15.97 -12.75
CA ARG A 146 11.05 -16.97 -13.41
C ARG A 146 10.50 -18.34 -13.11
#